data_AF-A0A940C040-F1
#
_entry.id   AF-A0A940C040-F1
#
_cell.length_a   1.000
_cell.length_b   1.000
_cell.length_c   1.000
_cell.angle_alpha   90.00
_cell.angle_beta   90.00
_cell.angle_gamma   90.00
#
_symmetry.space_group_name_H-M   'P 1'
#
loop_
_entity.id
_entity.type
_entity.pdbx_description
1 polymer ?
#
loop_
_entity_poly.entity_id
_entity_poly.type
_entity_poly.pdbx_seq_one_letter_code
_entity_poly.pdbx_strand_id
1 'polypeptide(L)'
;MAGQGMGEYCVDIVMCIDATGSMAPIIDEVKKNAISFYEKFIESMEENDKEVETLRIKVIAFRDYGCDSEPMIESQFFTLPEGNDEFRAFVNGIEAKGGGDTPENALEAIALALKSDWTTGGAKRRHVVLVFSDAPALPLGARATSSSYPSGMPADIAQLGAWWEATDQTLGSNYQAKAGRLVAFVPNAEPWTELQAWNRYWPAFSPAGTGLPDVDIQSAIDLVVGSF
;
A
#
# COMPACT_ATOMS: atom_id res chain seq x y z
N MET A 1 27.04 30.99 10.17
CA MET A 1 25.65 31.05 10.69
C MET A 1 24.80 30.15 9.79
N ALA A 2 24.20 29.14 10.41
CA ALA A 2 23.12 28.25 9.95
C ALA A 2 23.11 27.71 8.50
N GLY A 3 23.53 26.44 8.35
CA GLY A 3 23.00 25.50 7.36
C GLY A 3 22.47 24.27 8.10
N GLN A 4 21.46 24.47 8.96
CA GLN A 4 20.76 23.37 9.61
C GLN A 4 19.62 22.89 8.71
N GLY A 5 19.74 21.66 8.19
CA GLY A 5 18.60 20.77 7.99
C GLY A 5 17.95 20.68 6.61
N MET A 6 18.66 20.22 5.57
CA MET A 6 18.01 19.59 4.41
C MET A 6 18.23 18.08 4.52
N GLY A 7 17.41 17.41 5.32
CA GLY A 7 17.44 15.96 5.40
C GLY A 7 16.84 15.36 4.13
N GLU A 8 17.69 14.77 3.31
CA GLU A 8 17.40 13.85 2.20
C GLU A 8 16.36 12.79 2.64
N TYR A 9 15.27 12.68 1.89
CA TYR A 9 14.20 11.71 2.15
C TYR A 9 14.47 10.39 1.43
N CYS A 10 14.54 9.29 2.18
CA CYS A 10 14.38 7.95 1.64
C CYS A 10 12.92 7.51 1.77
N VAL A 11 12.28 7.28 0.63
CA VAL A 11 10.86 6.94 0.54
C VAL A 11 10.73 5.54 -0.03
N ASP A 12 10.05 4.68 0.71
CA ASP A 12 9.58 3.40 0.21
C ASP A 12 8.06 3.39 0.16
N ILE A 13 7.53 2.82 -0.91
CA ILE A 13 6.09 2.71 -1.14
C ILE A 13 5.77 1.26 -1.45
N VAL A 14 4.79 0.68 -0.75
CA VAL A 14 4.19 -0.61 -1.09
C VAL A 14 2.76 -0.35 -1.56
N MET A 15 2.47 -0.69 -2.82
CA MET A 15 1.14 -0.60 -3.42
C MET A 15 0.44 -1.95 -3.35
N CYS A 16 -0.55 -2.07 -2.48
CA CYS A 16 -1.47 -3.20 -2.42
C CYS A 16 -2.64 -2.96 -3.37
N ILE A 17 -2.71 -3.72 -4.46
CA ILE A 17 -3.71 -3.57 -5.52
C ILE A 17 -4.61 -4.79 -5.52
N ASP A 18 -5.91 -4.58 -5.32
CA ASP A 18 -6.92 -5.59 -5.53
C ASP A 18 -6.96 -5.98 -7.02
N ALA A 19 -6.76 -7.26 -7.29
CA ALA A 19 -6.72 -7.84 -8.62
C ALA A 19 -7.83 -8.88 -8.84
N THR A 20 -8.89 -8.82 -8.04
CA THR A 20 -10.08 -9.67 -8.15
C THR A 20 -10.92 -9.29 -9.38
N GLY A 21 -11.88 -10.13 -9.73
CA GLY A 21 -12.72 -9.89 -10.91
C GLY A 21 -13.58 -8.61 -10.84
N SER A 22 -13.96 -8.16 -9.65
CA SER A 22 -14.78 -6.94 -9.47
C SER A 22 -14.05 -5.68 -9.92
N MET A 23 -12.72 -5.67 -9.79
CA MET A 23 -11.86 -4.55 -10.20
C MET A 23 -11.78 -4.37 -11.72
N ALA A 24 -12.27 -5.31 -12.54
CA ALA A 24 -12.15 -5.26 -14.00
C ALA A 24 -12.58 -3.93 -14.67
N PRO A 25 -13.66 -3.24 -14.22
CA PRO A 25 -14.04 -1.95 -14.80
C PRO A 25 -13.07 -0.81 -14.48
N ILE A 26 -12.24 -0.94 -13.45
CA ILE A 26 -11.43 0.17 -12.88
C ILE A 26 -9.93 -0.14 -12.82
N ILE A 27 -9.52 -1.39 -13.08
CA ILE A 27 -8.13 -1.83 -12.93
C ILE A 27 -7.17 -1.07 -13.85
N ASP A 28 -7.59 -0.72 -15.07
CA ASP A 28 -6.74 0.05 -15.99
C ASP A 28 -6.51 1.49 -15.51
N GLU A 29 -7.51 2.08 -14.85
CA GLU A 29 -7.37 3.38 -14.18
C GLU A 29 -6.43 3.27 -12.98
N VAL A 30 -6.60 2.24 -12.13
CA VAL A 30 -5.70 1.97 -10.99
C VAL A 30 -4.25 1.79 -11.46
N LYS A 31 -4.02 1.05 -12.55
CA LYS A 31 -2.68 0.87 -13.16
C LYS A 31 -2.08 2.17 -13.64
N LYS A 32 -2.84 2.97 -14.40
CA LYS A 32 -2.40 4.29 -14.89
C LYS A 32 -2.04 5.20 -13.72
N ASN A 33 -2.82 5.13 -12.65
CA ASN A 33 -2.64 5.89 -11.43
C ASN A 33 -1.40 5.46 -10.64
N ALA A 34 -1.20 4.16 -10.46
CA ALA A 34 0.02 3.60 -9.86
C ALA A 34 1.28 4.00 -10.64
N ILE A 35 1.22 3.95 -11.98
CA ILE A 35 2.35 4.32 -12.85
C ILE A 35 2.65 5.82 -12.78
N SER A 36 1.61 6.68 -12.79
CA SER A 36 1.79 8.14 -12.72
C SER A 36 2.10 8.65 -11.31
N PHE A 37 1.90 7.84 -10.27
CA PHE A 37 2.16 8.22 -8.89
C PHE A 37 3.59 8.71 -8.68
N TYR A 38 4.58 8.02 -9.26
CA TYR A 38 6.00 8.40 -9.17
C TYR A 38 6.23 9.85 -9.62
N GLU A 39 5.79 10.18 -10.84
CA GLU A 39 6.00 11.48 -11.46
C GLU A 39 5.35 12.58 -10.61
N LYS A 40 4.07 12.39 -10.25
CA LYS A 40 3.32 13.33 -9.40
C LYS A 40 3.91 13.47 -7.99
N PHE A 41 4.45 12.39 -7.43
CA PHE A 41 5.05 12.40 -6.09
C PHE A 41 6.35 13.20 -6.06
N ILE A 42 7.22 13.04 -7.07
CA ILE A 42 8.44 13.85 -7.20
C ILE A 42 8.07 15.32 -7.41
N GLU A 43 7.13 15.62 -8.31
CA GLU A 43 6.65 16.99 -8.53
C GLU A 43 6.14 17.62 -7.23
N SER A 44 5.28 16.93 -6.47
CA SER A 44 4.76 17.45 -5.19
C SER A 44 5.86 17.63 -4.13
N MET A 45 6.87 16.75 -4.09
CA MET A 45 8.02 16.90 -3.21
C MET A 45 8.85 18.15 -3.54
N GLU A 46 9.13 18.38 -4.82
CA GLU A 46 9.85 19.57 -5.31
C GLU A 46 9.07 20.86 -5.00
N GLU A 47 7.76 20.87 -5.22
CA GLU A 47 6.87 22.01 -4.91
C GLU A 47 6.85 22.36 -3.40
N ASN A 48 7.19 21.41 -2.54
CA ASN A 48 7.24 21.59 -1.09
C ASN A 48 8.66 21.80 -0.53
N ASP A 49 9.65 22.09 -1.39
CA ASP A 49 11.07 22.24 -1.03
C ASP A 49 11.65 21.00 -0.32
N LYS A 50 11.20 19.79 -0.71
CA LYS A 50 11.66 18.51 -0.14
C LYS A 50 12.40 17.69 -1.20
N GLU A 51 13.63 17.29 -0.88
CA GLU A 51 14.47 16.51 -1.78
C GLU A 51 14.40 15.00 -1.47
N VAL A 52 14.11 14.20 -2.50
CA VAL A 52 14.08 12.73 -2.43
C VAL A 52 15.45 12.19 -2.82
N GLU A 53 16.16 11.56 -1.89
CA GLU A 53 17.44 10.89 -2.15
C GLU A 53 17.22 9.53 -2.80
N THR A 54 16.21 8.80 -2.34
CA THR A 54 15.88 7.49 -2.91
C THR A 54 14.39 7.25 -2.82
N LEU A 55 13.81 6.78 -3.92
CA LEU A 55 12.45 6.30 -3.99
C LEU A 55 12.43 4.83 -4.43
N ARG A 56 11.81 3.97 -3.64
CA ARG A 56 11.57 2.58 -4.03
C ARG A 56 10.10 2.25 -3.98
N ILE A 57 9.61 1.51 -4.98
CA ILE A 57 8.22 1.07 -5.06
C ILE A 57 8.17 -0.45 -5.15
N LYS A 58 7.34 -1.07 -4.32
CA LYS A 58 6.95 -2.49 -4.39
C LYS A 58 5.46 -2.58 -4.65
N VAL A 59 5.03 -3.61 -5.36
CA VAL A 59 3.62 -3.87 -5.65
C VAL A 59 3.24 -5.24 -5.10
N ILE A 60 2.07 -5.32 -4.49
CA ILE A 60 1.42 -6.55 -4.03
C ILE A 60 0.05 -6.59 -4.71
N ALA A 61 -0.09 -7.43 -5.73
CA ALA A 61 -1.39 -7.70 -6.32
C ALA A 61 -2.08 -8.81 -5.53
N PHE A 62 -3.22 -8.52 -4.92
CA PHE A 62 -3.93 -9.44 -4.04
C PHE A 62 -5.28 -9.89 -4.60
N ARG A 63 -5.67 -11.10 -4.22
CA ARG A 63 -6.96 -11.76 -4.44
C ARG A 63 -7.28 -12.60 -3.20
N ASP A 64 -8.07 -13.66 -3.34
CA ASP A 64 -8.57 -14.43 -2.22
C ASP A 64 -7.87 -15.76 -2.00
N TYR A 65 -7.41 -15.97 -0.77
CA TYR A 65 -6.88 -17.25 -0.34
C TYR A 65 -7.96 -18.33 -0.34
N GLY A 66 -7.63 -19.49 -0.92
CA GLY A 66 -8.54 -20.62 -1.01
C GLY A 66 -9.53 -20.54 -2.18
N CYS A 67 -9.58 -19.40 -2.89
CA CYS A 67 -10.32 -19.23 -4.14
C CYS A 67 -9.35 -19.18 -5.32
N ASP A 68 -8.22 -18.48 -5.16
CA ASP A 68 -7.24 -18.26 -6.20
C ASP A 68 -6.00 -19.14 -6.04
N SER A 69 -5.44 -19.56 -7.18
CA SER A 69 -4.14 -20.26 -7.22
C SER A 69 -2.97 -19.35 -6.89
N GLU A 70 -3.09 -18.07 -7.22
CA GLU A 70 -2.13 -17.00 -6.92
C GLU A 70 -2.83 -15.87 -6.16
N PRO A 71 -3.11 -16.06 -4.85
CA PRO A 71 -3.86 -15.11 -4.04
C PRO A 71 -3.04 -13.86 -3.68
N MET A 72 -1.72 -13.95 -3.69
CA MET A 72 -0.81 -12.82 -3.50
C MET A 72 0.35 -12.94 -4.48
N ILE A 73 0.55 -11.90 -5.29
CA ILE A 73 1.70 -11.79 -6.20
C ILE A 73 2.48 -10.54 -5.78
N GLU A 74 3.69 -10.74 -5.30
CA GLU A 74 4.56 -9.67 -4.80
C GLU A 74 5.71 -9.40 -5.78
N SER A 75 5.99 -8.12 -6.01
CA SER A 75 7.23 -7.70 -6.68
C SER A 75 8.38 -7.54 -5.68
N GLN A 76 9.59 -7.46 -6.21
CA GLN A 76 10.70 -6.80 -5.49
C GLN A 76 10.46 -5.28 -5.39
N PHE A 77 11.26 -4.59 -4.59
CA PHE A 77 11.33 -3.13 -4.66
C PHE A 77 12.05 -2.70 -5.95
N PHE A 78 11.38 -1.89 -6.76
CA PHE A 78 11.96 -1.17 -7.90
C PHE A 78 12.51 0.16 -7.40
N THR A 79 13.79 0.44 -7.64
CA THR A 79 14.38 1.76 -7.33
C THR A 79 14.12 2.68 -8.51
N LEU A 80 13.53 3.85 -8.28
CA LEU A 80 13.20 4.80 -9.34
C LEU A 80 14.21 5.95 -9.39
N PRO A 81 14.55 6.46 -10.59
CA PRO A 81 13.93 6.16 -11.90
C PRO A 81 14.41 4.90 -12.61
N GLU A 82 15.47 4.24 -12.16
CA GLU A 82 16.16 3.18 -12.92
C GLU A 82 15.30 1.95 -13.22
N GLY A 83 14.46 1.54 -12.27
CA GLY A 83 13.57 0.39 -12.36
C GLY A 83 12.16 0.69 -12.86
N ASN A 84 11.95 1.86 -13.47
CA ASN A 84 10.63 2.31 -13.92
C ASN A 84 10.03 1.39 -14.99
N ASP A 85 10.85 0.84 -15.88
CA ASP A 85 10.37 -0.05 -16.94
C ASP A 85 9.90 -1.39 -16.38
N GLU A 86 10.63 -1.99 -15.45
CA GLU A 86 10.21 -3.21 -14.76
C GLU A 86 8.98 -2.99 -13.87
N PHE A 87 8.91 -1.84 -13.18
CA PHE A 87 7.74 -1.44 -12.42
C PHE A 87 6.50 -1.34 -13.32
N ARG A 88 6.60 -0.62 -14.43
CA ARG A 88 5.52 -0.48 -15.41
C ARG A 88 5.11 -1.83 -15.99
N ALA A 89 6.07 -2.70 -16.31
CA ALA A 89 5.79 -4.04 -16.82
C ALA A 89 5.02 -4.88 -15.79
N PHE A 90 5.42 -4.84 -14.51
CA PHE A 90 4.74 -5.55 -13.43
C PHE A 90 3.30 -5.05 -13.27
N VAL A 91 3.10 -3.73 -13.16
CA VAL A 91 1.76 -3.13 -12.99
C VAL A 91 0.85 -3.42 -14.18
N ASN A 92 1.37 -3.30 -15.41
CA ASN A 92 0.59 -3.60 -16.62
C ASN A 92 0.17 -5.07 -16.70
N GLY A 93 0.98 -5.98 -16.15
CA GLY A 93 0.70 -7.42 -16.08
C GLY A 93 -0.36 -7.83 -15.07
N ILE A 94 -0.85 -6.92 -14.22
CA ILE A 94 -1.91 -7.23 -13.26
C ILE A 94 -3.23 -7.48 -14.01
N GLU A 95 -3.82 -8.66 -13.87
CA GLU A 95 -5.13 -8.97 -14.45
C GLU A 95 -6.19 -9.03 -13.37
N ALA A 96 -7.29 -8.29 -13.54
CA ALA A 96 -8.47 -8.37 -12.69
C ALA A 96 -9.23 -9.67 -13.00
N LYS A 97 -9.04 -10.68 -12.15
CA LYS A 97 -9.61 -12.01 -12.33
C LYS A 97 -9.68 -12.74 -11.00
N GLY A 98 -10.50 -13.80 -10.97
CA GLY A 98 -10.63 -14.60 -9.76
C GLY A 98 -11.33 -13.83 -8.65
N GLY A 99 -10.94 -14.10 -7.41
CA GLY A 99 -11.68 -13.67 -6.23
C GLY A 99 -12.73 -14.70 -5.78
N GLY A 100 -13.26 -14.47 -4.59
CA GLY A 100 -14.28 -15.29 -3.97
C GLY A 100 -15.61 -14.56 -3.83
N ASP A 101 -16.32 -14.91 -2.76
CA ASP A 101 -17.42 -14.07 -2.28
C ASP A 101 -16.80 -12.94 -1.46
N THR A 102 -17.17 -11.70 -1.80
CA THR A 102 -16.85 -10.50 -1.01
C THR A 102 -17.19 -10.75 0.48
N PRO A 103 -16.32 -10.37 1.43
CA PRO A 103 -15.15 -9.48 1.31
C PRO A 103 -13.81 -10.16 0.97
N GLU A 104 -12.82 -9.39 0.53
CA GLU A 104 -11.53 -9.87 -0.03
C GLU A 104 -10.34 -9.82 0.96
N ASN A 105 -9.24 -10.54 0.71
CA ASN A 105 -8.06 -10.64 1.59
C ASN A 105 -7.10 -9.43 1.64
N ALA A 106 -7.62 -8.20 1.69
CA ALA A 106 -6.79 -6.99 1.68
C ALA A 106 -5.92 -6.81 2.96
N LEU A 107 -6.38 -7.28 4.12
CA LEU A 107 -5.62 -7.15 5.38
C LEU A 107 -4.33 -7.98 5.38
N GLU A 108 -4.35 -9.17 4.75
CA GLU A 108 -3.14 -9.96 4.53
C GLU A 108 -2.14 -9.23 3.63
N ALA A 109 -2.60 -8.49 2.62
CA ALA A 109 -1.71 -7.69 1.78
C ALA A 109 -1.03 -6.56 2.57
N ILE A 110 -1.77 -5.89 3.47
CA ILE A 110 -1.20 -4.89 4.39
C ILE A 110 -0.17 -5.54 5.32
N ALA A 111 -0.47 -6.73 5.87
CA ALA A 111 0.47 -7.46 6.71
C ALA A 111 1.78 -7.81 5.96
N LEU A 112 1.68 -8.27 4.70
CA LEU A 112 2.84 -8.52 3.84
C LEU A 112 3.62 -7.23 3.52
N ALA A 113 2.92 -6.12 3.32
CA ALA A 113 3.55 -4.82 3.13
C ALA A 113 4.41 -4.45 4.36
N LEU A 114 3.90 -4.59 5.58
CA LEU A 114 4.67 -4.32 6.80
C LEU A 114 5.88 -5.24 6.99
N LYS A 115 5.84 -6.45 6.44
CA LYS A 115 6.94 -7.42 6.45
C LYS A 115 7.99 -7.18 5.36
N SER A 116 7.81 -6.18 4.50
CA SER A 116 8.75 -5.88 3.43
C SER A 116 10.10 -5.33 3.96
N ASP A 117 11.13 -5.36 3.11
CA ASP A 117 12.47 -4.86 3.45
C ASP A 117 12.57 -3.35 3.25
N TRP A 118 11.96 -2.62 4.19
CA TRP A 118 11.88 -1.17 4.22
C TRP A 118 13.26 -0.51 4.36
N THR A 119 13.39 0.71 3.82
CA THR A 119 14.66 1.42 3.80
C THR A 119 15.11 1.75 5.22
N THR A 120 16.37 1.45 5.49
CA THR A 120 17.09 1.83 6.71
C THR A 120 18.11 2.94 6.45
N GLY A 121 18.19 3.44 5.22
CA GLY A 121 19.05 4.55 4.81
C GLY A 121 18.44 5.93 5.12
N GLY A 122 19.21 6.99 4.86
CA GLY A 122 18.76 8.38 4.96
C GLY A 122 18.54 8.91 6.37
N ALA A 123 18.55 10.24 6.47
CA ALA A 123 18.25 10.98 7.69
C ALA A 123 16.73 11.06 7.95
N LYS A 124 15.91 11.04 6.90
CA LYS A 124 14.45 11.07 6.97
C LYS A 124 13.86 9.92 6.16
N ARG A 125 13.00 9.11 6.79
CA ARG A 125 12.43 7.90 6.18
C ARG A 125 10.92 7.99 6.06
N ARG A 126 10.38 7.44 4.98
CA ARG A 126 8.93 7.31 4.76
C ARG A 126 8.64 5.91 4.29
N HIS A 127 7.74 5.23 5.01
CA HIS A 127 7.28 3.88 4.72
C HIS A 127 5.79 4.00 4.41
N VAL A 128 5.44 4.05 3.12
CA VAL A 128 4.09 4.33 2.66
C VAL A 128 3.44 3.03 2.19
N VAL A 129 2.22 2.76 2.66
CA VAL A 129 1.37 1.69 2.16
C VAL A 129 0.18 2.33 1.45
N LEU A 130 0.01 2.03 0.17
CA LEU A 130 -1.14 2.44 -0.63
C LEU A 130 -2.02 1.22 -0.85
N VAL A 131 -3.32 1.32 -0.60
CA VAL A 131 -4.28 0.23 -0.83
C VAL A 131 -5.31 0.68 -1.86
N PHE A 132 -5.58 -0.15 -2.85
CA PHE A 132 -6.61 0.07 -3.86
C PHE A 132 -7.54 -1.14 -3.89
N SER A 133 -8.82 -0.96 -3.54
CA SER A 133 -9.83 -2.03 -3.57
C SER A 133 -11.23 -1.45 -3.74
N ASP A 134 -12.10 -2.17 -4.43
CA ASP A 134 -13.54 -1.85 -4.51
C ASP A 134 -14.39 -2.64 -3.50
N ALA A 135 -13.74 -3.45 -2.65
CA ALA A 135 -14.39 -4.35 -1.71
C ALA A 135 -14.08 -4.02 -0.23
N PRO A 136 -14.97 -4.40 0.70
CA PRO A 136 -14.61 -4.54 2.11
C PRO A 136 -13.54 -5.63 2.28
N ALA A 137 -12.81 -5.61 3.40
CA ALA A 137 -11.78 -6.59 3.69
C ALA A 137 -12.26 -7.72 4.60
N LEU A 138 -11.86 -8.95 4.30
CA LEU A 138 -12.14 -10.13 5.10
C LEU A 138 -11.37 -10.06 6.42
N PRO A 139 -11.94 -10.55 7.55
CA PRO A 139 -11.20 -10.66 8.80
C PRO A 139 -9.92 -11.49 8.63
N LEU A 140 -8.82 -11.00 9.21
CA LEU A 140 -7.54 -11.71 9.23
C LEU A 140 -7.71 -13.15 9.75
N GLY A 141 -7.07 -14.09 9.07
CA GLY A 141 -7.10 -15.50 9.44
C GLY A 141 -8.37 -16.26 9.02
N ALA A 142 -9.38 -15.60 8.43
CA ALA A 142 -10.58 -16.28 7.95
C ALA A 142 -10.29 -17.37 6.90
N ARG A 143 -9.17 -17.25 6.17
CA ARG A 143 -8.69 -18.23 5.20
C ARG A 143 -7.44 -19.00 5.66
N ALA A 144 -7.13 -19.00 6.96
CA ALA A 144 -5.93 -19.65 7.51
C ALA A 144 -5.85 -21.17 7.27
N THR A 145 -6.97 -21.82 6.94
CA THR A 145 -7.01 -23.24 6.58
C THR A 145 -6.61 -23.51 5.13
N SER A 146 -6.50 -22.48 4.28
CA SER A 146 -6.01 -22.63 2.92
C SER A 146 -4.54 -23.06 2.93
N SER A 147 -4.22 -24.07 2.12
CA SER A 147 -2.84 -24.55 1.97
C SER A 147 -1.85 -23.50 1.47
N SER A 148 -2.33 -22.47 0.76
CA SER A 148 -1.54 -21.35 0.28
C SER A 148 -1.46 -20.18 1.26
N TYR A 149 -2.14 -20.26 2.41
CA TYR A 149 -2.16 -19.16 3.38
C TYR A 149 -0.77 -19.00 4.05
N PRO A 150 -0.22 -17.80 4.09
CA PRO A 150 1.14 -17.57 4.57
C PRO A 150 1.26 -17.74 6.08
N SER A 151 2.39 -18.30 6.52
CA SER A 151 2.72 -18.38 7.94
C SER A 151 3.16 -17.03 8.51
N GLY A 152 2.97 -16.84 9.82
CA GLY A 152 3.40 -15.63 10.51
C GLY A 152 2.62 -14.39 10.05
N MET A 153 1.32 -14.57 9.84
CA MET A 153 0.34 -13.49 9.72
C MET A 153 -0.13 -13.06 11.11
N PRO A 154 -0.59 -11.80 11.26
CA PRO A 154 -1.22 -11.37 12.50
C PRO A 154 -2.51 -12.16 12.71
N ALA A 155 -2.82 -12.48 13.96
CA ALA A 155 -3.98 -13.28 14.32
C ALA A 155 -5.31 -12.56 14.03
N ASP A 156 -5.33 -11.24 14.16
CA ASP A 156 -6.49 -10.39 13.97
C ASP A 156 -6.08 -8.94 13.64
N ILE A 157 -7.08 -8.09 13.40
CA ILE A 157 -6.88 -6.66 13.10
C ILE A 157 -6.22 -5.89 14.24
N ALA A 158 -6.40 -6.32 15.50
CA ALA A 158 -5.78 -5.69 16.65
C ALA A 158 -4.27 -5.95 16.67
N GLN A 159 -3.84 -7.19 16.38
CA GLN A 159 -2.42 -7.50 16.23
C GLN A 159 -1.81 -6.80 15.02
N LEU A 160 -2.51 -6.71 13.89
CA LEU A 160 -2.04 -5.93 12.74
C LEU A 160 -1.87 -4.44 13.11
N GLY A 161 -2.80 -3.86 13.87
CA GLY A 161 -2.67 -2.50 14.42
C GLY A 161 -1.51 -2.35 15.39
N ALA A 162 -1.20 -3.38 16.18
CA ALA A 162 -0.03 -3.40 17.05
C ALA A 162 1.29 -3.46 16.26
N TRP A 163 1.34 -4.17 15.13
CA TRP A 163 2.45 -4.10 14.18
C TRP A 163 2.58 -2.70 13.57
N TRP A 164 1.45 -2.11 13.14
CA TRP A 164 1.41 -0.76 12.55
C TRP A 164 1.96 0.32 13.48
N GLU A 165 1.67 0.24 14.78
CA GLU A 165 2.15 1.16 15.81
C GLU A 165 3.48 0.74 16.46
N ALA A 166 4.07 -0.37 16.00
CA ALA A 166 5.29 -0.98 16.56
C ALA A 166 5.21 -1.28 18.07
N THR A 167 4.01 -1.58 18.58
CA THR A 167 3.79 -2.03 19.97
C THR A 167 3.92 -3.55 20.13
N ASP A 168 3.82 -4.29 19.03
CA ASP A 168 4.13 -5.72 18.96
C ASP A 168 5.42 -5.94 18.14
N GLN A 169 6.40 -6.58 18.76
CA GLN A 169 7.74 -6.83 18.21
C GLN A 169 7.83 -8.11 17.37
N THR A 170 6.74 -8.88 17.25
CA THR A 170 6.69 -10.12 16.46
C THR A 170 6.73 -9.88 14.95
N LEU A 171 6.52 -8.64 14.48
CA LEU A 171 6.61 -8.28 13.06
C LEU A 171 7.97 -8.65 12.44
N GLY A 172 9.06 -8.45 13.19
CA GLY A 172 10.41 -8.83 12.76
C GLY A 172 10.92 -8.15 11.49
N SER A 173 10.37 -6.99 11.11
CA SER A 173 10.81 -6.19 9.95
C SER A 173 11.50 -4.88 10.38
N ASN A 174 12.07 -4.18 9.41
CA ASN A 174 12.66 -2.85 9.56
C ASN A 174 11.65 -1.70 9.36
N TYR A 175 10.35 -2.01 9.29
CA TYR A 175 9.28 -1.01 9.30
C TYR A 175 9.37 -0.11 10.55
N GLN A 176 9.09 1.19 10.38
CA GLN A 176 9.10 2.15 11.48
C GLN A 176 7.76 2.86 11.58
N ALA A 177 7.05 2.67 12.69
CA ALA A 177 5.73 3.25 12.91
C ALA A 177 5.67 4.78 12.69
N LYS A 178 6.69 5.53 13.13
CA LYS A 178 6.78 6.99 12.93
C LYS A 178 7.04 7.39 11.46
N ALA A 179 7.61 6.48 10.67
CA ALA A 179 7.79 6.63 9.23
C ALA A 179 6.56 6.14 8.42
N GLY A 180 5.65 5.40 9.05
CA GLY A 180 4.45 4.80 8.45
C GLY A 180 3.40 5.81 8.00
N ARG A 181 2.92 5.66 6.76
CA ARG A 181 1.70 6.30 6.24
C ARG A 181 0.88 5.25 5.51
N LEU A 182 -0.42 5.13 5.81
CA LEU A 182 -1.32 4.24 5.10
C LEU A 182 -2.41 5.07 4.44
N VAL A 183 -2.50 5.00 3.11
CA VAL A 183 -3.61 5.61 2.36
C VAL A 183 -4.38 4.50 1.69
N ALA A 184 -5.70 4.47 1.90
CA ALA A 184 -6.55 3.42 1.37
C ALA A 184 -7.66 4.00 0.50
N PHE A 185 -7.66 3.65 -0.77
CA PHE A 185 -8.70 3.94 -1.75
C PHE A 185 -9.67 2.76 -1.76
N VAL A 186 -10.71 2.86 -0.93
CA VAL A 186 -11.53 1.72 -0.50
C VAL A 186 -12.98 2.13 -0.30
N PRO A 187 -13.96 1.21 -0.29
CA PRO A 187 -15.34 1.56 0.04
C PRO A 187 -15.48 2.01 1.49
N ASN A 188 -16.49 2.86 1.76
CA ASN A 188 -16.88 3.23 3.12
C ASN A 188 -17.63 2.07 3.82
N ALA A 189 -16.87 1.04 4.24
CA ALA A 189 -17.37 -0.18 4.85
C ALA A 189 -16.35 -0.75 5.85
N GLU A 190 -16.79 -1.64 6.74
CA GLU A 190 -15.90 -2.36 7.65
C GLU A 190 -14.97 -3.32 6.88
N PRO A 191 -13.69 -3.48 7.27
CA PRO A 191 -13.03 -2.86 8.43
C PRO A 191 -12.37 -1.51 8.13
N TRP A 192 -12.54 -0.94 6.92
CA TRP A 192 -11.87 0.30 6.54
C TRP A 192 -12.24 1.49 7.43
N THR A 193 -13.45 1.50 7.97
CA THR A 193 -13.93 2.46 8.98
C THR A 193 -13.32 2.21 10.36
N GLU A 194 -13.17 0.95 10.81
CA GLU A 194 -12.47 0.62 12.05
C GLU A 194 -11.00 1.08 12.03
N LEU A 195 -10.32 0.96 10.87
CA LEU A 195 -8.92 1.39 10.71
C LEU A 195 -8.71 2.89 10.96
N GLN A 196 -9.77 3.72 10.96
CA GLN A 196 -9.68 5.14 11.32
C GLN A 196 -9.16 5.40 12.74
N ALA A 197 -9.17 4.38 13.60
CA ALA A 197 -8.53 4.45 14.91
C ALA A 197 -7.00 4.42 14.86
N TRP A 198 -6.40 4.00 13.74
CA TRP A 198 -4.94 3.92 13.58
C TRP A 198 -4.34 5.29 13.29
N ASN A 199 -3.17 5.58 13.85
CA ASN A 199 -2.49 6.83 13.53
C ASN A 199 -1.94 6.76 12.09
N ARG A 200 -1.95 7.89 11.38
CA ARG A 200 -1.36 8.00 10.04
C ARG A 200 -2.01 7.06 9.02
N TYR A 201 -3.30 6.78 9.21
CA TYR A 201 -4.18 6.15 8.24
C TYR A 201 -5.15 7.18 7.68
N TRP A 202 -5.28 7.20 6.35
CA TRP A 202 -6.17 8.10 5.63
C TRP A 202 -6.99 7.31 4.59
N PRO A 203 -8.26 7.02 4.87
CA PRO A 203 -9.14 6.46 3.86
C PRO A 203 -9.59 7.53 2.87
N ALA A 204 -9.38 7.27 1.59
CA ALA A 204 -10.07 7.92 0.48
C ALA A 204 -11.28 7.05 0.12
N PHE A 205 -12.39 7.30 0.81
CA PHE A 205 -13.60 6.50 0.62
C PHE A 205 -14.25 6.79 -0.74
N SER A 206 -14.39 5.77 -1.58
CA SER A 206 -15.13 5.84 -2.84
C SER A 206 -16.51 5.18 -2.71
N PRO A 207 -17.53 5.64 -3.46
CA PRO A 207 -18.73 4.84 -3.68
C PRO A 207 -18.35 3.53 -4.39
N ALA A 208 -18.83 2.39 -3.87
CA ALA A 208 -18.53 1.09 -4.48
C ALA A 208 -18.92 1.08 -5.97
N GLY A 209 -18.00 0.66 -6.84
CA GLY A 209 -18.23 0.49 -8.27
C GLY A 209 -18.15 1.75 -9.14
N THR A 210 -17.75 2.92 -8.62
CA THR A 210 -17.63 4.16 -9.43
C THR A 210 -16.21 4.48 -9.93
N GLY A 211 -15.22 3.62 -9.70
CA GLY A 211 -13.82 3.92 -10.03
C GLY A 211 -13.19 4.95 -9.10
N LEU A 212 -11.91 5.22 -9.35
CA LEU A 212 -11.11 6.12 -8.52
C LEU A 212 -10.95 7.45 -9.26
N PRO A 213 -11.67 8.51 -8.89
CA PRO A 213 -11.49 9.78 -9.57
C PRO A 213 -10.03 10.25 -9.41
N ASP A 214 -9.44 10.77 -10.49
CA ASP A 214 -8.07 11.34 -10.52
C ASP A 214 -7.79 12.34 -9.36
N VAL A 215 -8.84 12.99 -8.86
CA VAL A 215 -8.83 13.94 -7.72
C VAL A 215 -8.34 13.29 -6.42
N ASP A 216 -8.56 11.99 -6.23
CA ASP A 216 -8.24 11.31 -4.97
C ASP A 216 -6.74 10.99 -4.85
N ILE A 217 -6.04 10.76 -5.97
CA ILE A 217 -4.61 10.43 -5.95
C ILE A 217 -3.73 11.63 -5.70
N GLN A 218 -4.03 12.78 -6.30
CA GLN A 218 -3.30 14.00 -5.96
C GLN A 218 -3.49 14.33 -4.48
N SER A 219 -4.72 14.18 -3.98
CA SER A 219 -5.00 14.35 -2.55
C SER A 219 -4.19 13.39 -1.67
N ALA A 220 -4.03 12.12 -2.08
CA ALA A 220 -3.18 11.16 -1.37
C ALA A 220 -1.70 11.55 -1.40
N ILE A 221 -1.19 12.00 -2.55
CA ILE A 221 0.18 12.49 -2.69
C ILE A 221 0.41 13.69 -1.78
N ASP A 222 -0.47 14.69 -1.84
CA ASP A 222 -0.40 15.89 -1.01
C ASP A 222 -0.47 15.54 0.49
N LEU A 223 -1.26 14.54 0.86
CA LEU A 223 -1.32 14.02 2.23
C LEU A 223 0.00 13.37 2.65
N VAL A 224 0.53 12.51 1.79
CA VAL A 224 1.79 11.82 2.02
C VAL A 224 2.88 12.89 2.16
N VAL A 225 3.09 13.76 1.17
CA VAL A 225 4.09 14.84 1.15
C VAL A 225 3.89 15.84 2.30
N GLY A 226 2.66 16.26 2.57
CA GLY A 226 2.32 17.18 3.66
C GLY A 226 2.61 16.62 5.05
N SER A 227 2.56 15.30 5.21
CA SER A 227 2.94 14.61 6.45
C SER A 227 4.46 14.47 6.64
N PHE A 228 5.29 15.02 5.73
CA PHE A 228 6.75 14.92 5.81
C PHE A 228 7.35 15.99 6.71
#